data_AF-A0A9X8VJ69-F1
#
_entry.id   AF-A0A9X8VJ69-F1
#
_cell.length_a   1.000
_cell.length_b   1.000
_cell.length_c   1.000
_cell.angle_alpha   90.00
_cell.angle_beta   90.00
_cell.angle_gamma   90.00
#
_symmetry.space_group_name_H-M   'P 1'
#
loop_
_entity.id
_entity.type
_entity.pdbx_description
1 polymer ?
#
loop_
_entity_poly.entity_id
_entity_poly.type
_entity_poly.pdbx_seq_one_letter_code
_entity_poly.pdbx_strand_id
1 'polypeptide(L)'
;AAETTNWTLDGTDWLIHNHANVFSRGSLDIGARLFIEHLPRGLNGHIVDLGCGNGVIGLTALAQNPEAQVTFVDESYMAVA
;
A
#
# COMPACT_ATOMS: atom_id res chain seq x y z
N ALA A 1 -6.03 -0.24 20.85
CA ALA A 1 -5.08 -0.42 19.74
C ALA A 1 -3.95 0.59 19.90
N ALA A 2 -2.76 0.32 19.36
CA ALA A 2 -1.71 1.34 19.29
C ALA A 2 -2.18 2.54 18.45
N GLU A 3 -1.73 3.74 18.80
CA GLU A 3 -2.09 4.96 18.09
C GLU A 3 -1.51 4.94 16.65
N THR A 4 -2.32 5.33 15.67
CA THR A 4 -1.93 5.38 14.25
C THR A 4 -2.06 6.80 13.70
N THR A 5 -1.18 7.16 12.78
CA THR A 5 -1.35 8.37 11.94
C THR A 5 -2.18 7.99 10.72
N ASN A 6 -3.27 8.72 10.47
CA ASN A 6 -4.23 8.35 9.44
C ASN A 6 -4.43 9.49 8.44
N TRP A 7 -4.59 9.13 7.17
CA TRP A 7 -4.92 10.06 6.09
C TRP A 7 -5.67 9.32 4.99
N THR A 8 -6.53 10.05 4.27
CA THR A 8 -7.25 9.50 3.12
C THR A 8 -6.34 9.47 1.91
N LEU A 9 -6.34 8.37 1.15
CA LEU A 9 -5.59 8.27 -0.10
C LEU A 9 -6.36 9.00 -1.21
N ASP A 10 -5.74 10.04 -1.78
CA ASP A 10 -6.31 10.85 -2.86
C ASP A 10 -6.88 10.00 -4.00
N GLY A 11 -8.10 10.32 -4.43
CA GLY A 11 -8.81 9.60 -5.49
C GLY A 11 -9.50 8.31 -5.03
N THR A 12 -9.53 8.02 -3.73
CA THR A 12 -10.23 6.88 -3.14
C THR A 12 -10.95 7.27 -1.85
N ASP A 13 -11.85 6.40 -1.37
CA ASP A 13 -12.44 6.52 -0.02
C ASP A 13 -11.65 5.75 1.04
N TRP A 14 -10.38 5.40 0.75
CA TRP A 14 -9.57 4.59 1.65
C TRP A 14 -8.88 5.43 2.71
N LEU A 15 -9.09 5.08 3.97
CA LEU A 15 -8.35 5.63 5.10
C LEU A 15 -7.12 4.75 5.37
N ILE A 16 -5.93 5.31 5.16
CA ILE A 16 -4.67 4.60 5.38
C ILE A 16 -4.23 4.81 6.82
N HIS A 17 -4.05 3.70 7.54
CA HIS A 17 -3.59 3.69 8.92
C HIS A 17 -2.09 3.39 8.97
N ASN A 18 -1.32 4.19 9.69
CA ASN A 18 0.13 4.05 9.74
C ASN A 18 0.60 3.96 11.19
N HIS A 19 1.26 2.85 11.54
CA HIS A 19 1.95 2.72 12.81
C HIS A 19 3.20 3.61 12.89
N ALA A 20 3.73 3.79 14.11
CA ALA A 20 4.75 4.79 14.39
C ALA A 20 6.05 4.65 13.56
N ASN A 21 6.45 3.41 13.22
CA ASN A 21 7.67 3.10 12.48
C ASN A 21 7.43 2.74 10.99
N VAL A 22 6.27 3.12 10.44
CA VAL A 22 5.95 2.88 9.03
C VAL A 22 6.51 4.02 8.17
N PHE A 23 7.11 3.66 7.03
CA PHE A 23 7.67 4.62 6.09
C PHE A 23 6.62 5.62 5.60
N SER A 24 6.99 6.90 5.49
CA SER A 24 6.10 7.99 5.08
C SER A 24 4.75 8.05 5.81
N ARG A 25 4.70 7.68 7.10
CA ARG A 25 3.43 7.59 7.87
C ARG A 25 2.51 8.82 7.86
N GLY A 26 3.04 10.01 7.56
CA GLY A 26 2.29 11.27 7.60
C GLY A 26 1.50 11.59 6.32
N SER A 27 1.87 11.01 5.18
CA SER A 27 1.23 11.28 3.88
C SER A 27 1.68 10.26 2.83
N LEU A 28 1.00 10.23 1.69
CA LEU A 28 1.47 9.47 0.53
C LEU A 28 2.88 9.90 0.11
N ASP A 29 3.78 8.93 -0.04
CA ASP A 29 5.13 9.15 -0.58
C ASP A 29 5.06 9.57 -2.07
N ILE A 30 5.90 10.52 -2.46
CA ILE A 30 5.89 11.05 -3.83
C ILE A 30 6.35 10.03 -4.87
N GLY A 31 7.24 9.10 -4.49
CA GLY A 31 7.69 8.00 -5.33
C GLY A 31 6.59 6.95 -5.49
N ALA A 32 5.92 6.58 -4.40
CA ALA A 32 4.76 5.70 -4.43
C ALA A 32 3.63 6.27 -5.32
N ARG A 33 3.38 7.59 -5.22
CA ARG A 33 2.40 8.27 -6.10
C ARG A 33 2.74 8.09 -7.58
N LEU A 34 3.99 8.37 -7.96
CA LEU A 34 4.44 8.18 -9.34
C LEU A 34 4.38 6.71 -9.77
N PHE A 35 4.73 5.79 -8.87
CA PHE A 35 4.75 4.37 -9.19
C PHE A 35 3.34 3.81 -9.45
N ILE A 36 2.36 4.24 -8.66
CA ILE A 36 0.94 3.87 -8.82
C ILE A 36 0.40 4.22 -10.22
N GLU A 37 0.81 5.36 -10.78
CA GLU A 37 0.41 5.79 -12.13
C GLU A 37 0.86 4.82 -13.24
N HIS A 38 1.91 4.04 -12.97
CA HIS A 38 2.56 3.14 -13.93
C HIS A 38 2.37 1.66 -13.59
N LEU A 39 1.51 1.33 -12.62
CA LEU A 39 1.25 -0.06 -12.28
C LEU A 39 0.62 -0.83 -13.46
N PRO A 40 1.04 -2.09 -13.68
CA PRO A 40 0.43 -2.93 -14.69
C PRO A 40 -1.03 -3.23 -14.35
N ARG A 41 -1.84 -3.39 -15.40
CA ARG A 41 -3.28 -3.68 -15.31
C ARG A 41 -3.62 -4.96 -16.07
N GLY A 42 -4.70 -5.61 -15.67
CA GLY A 42 -5.15 -6.87 -16.29
C GLY A 42 -4.24 -8.05 -15.98
N LEU A 43 -3.46 -7.97 -14.90
CA LEU A 43 -2.69 -9.09 -14.39
C LEU A 43 -3.60 -10.13 -13.75
N ASN A 44 -3.20 -11.39 -13.87
CA ASN A 44 -3.74 -12.53 -13.13
C ASN A 44 -2.60 -13.23 -12.38
N GLY A 45 -2.95 -14.14 -11.47
CA GLY A 45 -1.97 -14.87 -10.69
C GLY A 45 -1.51 -14.10 -9.46
N HIS A 46 -0.21 -14.07 -9.18
CA HIS A 46 0.33 -13.62 -7.89
C HIS A 46 1.25 -12.42 -8.05
N ILE A 47 0.91 -11.32 -7.39
CA ILE A 47 1.71 -10.09 -7.28
C ILE A 47 2.33 -10.02 -5.88
N VAL A 48 3.58 -9.57 -5.78
CA VAL A 48 4.27 -9.34 -4.51
C VAL A 48 4.56 -7.86 -4.35
N ASP A 49 4.06 -7.26 -3.26
CA ASP A 49 4.45 -5.93 -2.79
C ASP A 49 5.59 -6.10 -1.79
N LEU A 50 6.82 -5.92 -2.26
CA LEU A 50 8.06 -6.18 -1.51
C LEU A 50 8.57 -4.88 -0.88
N GLY A 51 8.58 -4.82 0.45
CA GLY A 51 8.77 -3.59 1.21
C GLY A 51 7.47 -2.78 1.26
N CYS A 52 6.37 -3.43 1.64
CA CYS A 52 5.04 -2.88 1.44
C CYS A 52 4.73 -1.62 2.27
N GLY A 53 5.44 -1.37 3.38
CA GLY A 53 5.20 -0.20 4.21
C GLY A 53 3.75 -0.12 4.68
N ASN A 54 3.02 0.92 4.27
CA ASN A 54 1.59 1.07 4.58
C ASN A 54 0.65 0.40 3.56
N GLY A 55 1.20 -0.35 2.60
CA GLY A 55 0.47 -1.19 1.66
C GLY A 55 -0.19 -0.46 0.49
N VAL A 56 -0.03 0.86 0.34
CA VAL A 56 -0.76 1.64 -0.68
C VAL A 56 -0.48 1.17 -2.11
N ILE A 57 0.73 0.68 -2.39
CA ILE A 57 1.11 0.15 -3.71
C ILE A 57 0.36 -1.16 -3.96
N GLY A 58 0.49 -2.14 -3.07
CA GLY A 58 -0.18 -3.43 -3.22
C GLY A 58 -1.71 -3.35 -3.18
N LEU A 59 -2.29 -2.45 -2.37
CA LEU A 59 -3.73 -2.19 -2.36
C LEU A 59 -4.22 -1.65 -3.71
N THR A 60 -3.45 -0.71 -4.27
CA THR A 60 -3.77 -0.15 -5.59
C THR A 60 -3.61 -1.19 -6.69
N ALA A 61 -2.56 -2.02 -6.62
CA ALA A 61 -2.36 -3.14 -7.54
C ALA A 61 -3.52 -4.14 -7.47
N LEU A 62 -4.00 -4.48 -6.26
CA LEU A 62 -5.14 -5.36 -6.06
C LEU A 62 -6.42 -4.78 -6.66
N ALA A 63 -6.72 -3.50 -6.41
CA ALA A 63 -7.92 -2.86 -6.95
C ALA A 63 -7.91 -2.75 -8.49
N GLN A 64 -6.74 -2.59 -9.10
CA GLN A 64 -6.59 -2.54 -10.56
C GLN A 64 -6.54 -3.93 -11.22
N ASN A 65 -6.30 -5.00 -10.45
CA ASN A 65 -6.12 -6.36 -10.92
C ASN A 65 -6.97 -7.34 -10.08
N PRO A 66 -8.32 -7.32 -10.23
CA PRO A 66 -9.23 -8.06 -9.34
C PRO A 66 -9.10 -9.59 -9.42
N GLU A 67 -8.51 -10.13 -10.49
CA GLU A 67 -8.25 -11.56 -10.68
C GLU A 67 -6.88 -11.98 -10.11
N ALA A 68 -6.09 -11.06 -9.57
CA ALA A 68 -4.81 -11.33 -8.96
C ALA A 68 -4.92 -11.50 -7.44
N GLN A 69 -3.97 -12.22 -6.87
CA GLN A 69 -3.70 -12.25 -5.43
C GLN A 69 -2.46 -11.40 -5.15
N VAL A 70 -2.50 -10.63 -4.06
CA VAL A 70 -1.36 -9.79 -3.65
C VAL A 70 -0.83 -10.30 -2.31
N THR A 71 0.48 -10.54 -2.24
CA THR A 71 1.19 -10.76 -0.98
C THR A 71 1.98 -9.51 -0.62
N PHE A 72 1.74 -9.03 0.59
CA PHE A 72 2.45 -7.92 1.20
C PHE A 72 3.58 -8.47 2.05
N VAL A 73 4.81 -8.00 1.81
CA VAL A 73 6.01 -8.42 2.52
C VAL A 73 6.75 -7.19 3.02
N ASP A 74 7.05 -7.17 4.31
CA ASP A 74 7.93 -6.17 4.90
C ASP A 74 8.77 -6.81 6.01
N GLU A 75 9.94 -6.23 6.29
CA GLU A 75 10.75 -6.64 7.44
C GLU A 75 10.14 -6.12 8.76
N SER A 76 9.46 -4.98 8.69
CA SER A 76 8.83 -4.34 9.85
C SER A 76 7.49 -4.99 10.17
N TYR A 77 7.36 -5.54 11.39
CA TYR A 77 6.07 -5.99 11.91
C TYR A 77 5.00 -4.89 11.88
N MET A 78 5.39 -3.63 12.10
CA MET A 78 4.46 -2.50 12.08
C MET A 78 3.95 -2.14 10.68
N ALA A 79 4.66 -2.55 9.63
CA ALA A 79 4.21 -2.38 8.24
C ALA A 79 3.25 -3.49 7.81
N VAL A 80 3.42 -4.70 8.35
CA VAL A 80 2.56 -5.85 8.03
C VAL A 80 1.22 -5.84 8.81
N ALA A 81 1.19 -5.18 9.98
CA ALA A 81 0.09 -5.23 10.95
C ALA A 81 -1.17 -4.44 10.58
#